data_AF-A0A6P3XGP2-F1
#
_entry.id   AF-A0A6P3XGP2-F1
#
_cell.length_a   1.000
_cell.length_b   1.000
_cell.length_c   1.000
_cell.angle_alpha   90.00
_cell.angle_beta   90.00
_cell.angle_gamma   90.00
#
_symmetry.space_group_name_H-M   'P 1'
#
loop_
_entity.id
_entity.type
_entity.pdbx_description
1 polymer ?
#
loop_
_entity_poly.entity_id
_entity_poly.type
_entity_poly.pdbx_seq_one_letter_code
_entity_poly.pdbx_strand_id
1 'polypeptide(L)'
;VPANKEGVSPFFRIRTSDFETSTRKTRLKCVPLNLHLCAVFPLFSVVRFANSQCPSSGENQLNGTCFTRRECMSFGGIPSGPCANGLGTCCVFQKSCGSTTNVNNTYFVSPNYPITYRGGERCTITVQRCNSKICQLRLDFLEATLAQPNATGWCDFDVLLVSGGSSTVPRICGDNTNQHVYVDFNGATPIMISVDTNADYAFDRRWNIRIQQIPCDSVCRAPNGCLQYHKTVSGVVMSFNFGTTENVRAPQIGTRQMVNHRYGVCVRMALGYCSIEWSQVDNLSFSVSGDTGSFDPDIIGTDLVAESGASCMSDFVIIPDPRENGVPTNTDRFCGNGFITKTTDLKPFVLYVVTNGDEMLDAQNKGFRLMFRQLPCTV
;
A
#
# COMPACT_ATOMS: atom_id res chain seq x y z
N VAL A 1 -46.45 7.02 -64.71
CA VAL A 1 -47.93 6.85 -64.79
C VAL A 1 -48.34 5.95 -63.61
N PRO A 2 -49.46 6.23 -62.91
CA PRO A 2 -49.68 5.86 -61.48
C PRO A 2 -50.39 4.49 -61.31
N ALA A 3 -50.91 4.01 -60.16
CA ALA A 3 -51.34 4.60 -58.87
C ALA A 3 -51.19 3.57 -57.71
N ASN A 4 -51.10 3.88 -56.40
CA ASN A 4 -52.06 4.57 -55.50
C ASN A 4 -53.46 3.90 -55.49
N LYS A 5 -54.17 3.57 -54.39
CA LYS A 5 -54.04 3.61 -52.90
C LYS A 5 -55.16 2.66 -52.32
N GLU A 6 -55.69 2.62 -51.07
CA GLU A 6 -55.52 3.23 -49.70
C GLU A 6 -55.59 2.11 -48.63
N GLY A 7 -55.09 2.28 -47.41
CA GLY A 7 -55.80 2.86 -46.25
C GLY A 7 -55.62 1.92 -45.03
N VAL A 8 -55.84 2.25 -43.75
CA VAL A 8 -56.27 3.50 -43.08
C VAL A 8 -55.51 3.62 -41.74
N SER A 9 -55.31 4.84 -41.24
CA SER A 9 -54.77 5.22 -39.92
C SER A 9 -55.86 6.07 -39.23
N PRO A 10 -56.04 6.16 -37.88
CA PRO A 10 -55.02 6.67 -36.94
C PRO A 10 -55.09 6.23 -35.45
N PHE A 11 -54.20 6.85 -34.64
CA PHE A 11 -54.16 6.94 -33.15
C PHE A 11 -53.80 5.66 -32.34
N PHE A 12 -53.21 5.76 -31.14
CA PHE A 12 -52.77 6.92 -30.34
C PHE A 12 -51.36 6.67 -29.74
N ARG A 13 -50.56 7.72 -29.51
CA ARG A 13 -49.27 7.63 -28.79
C ARG A 13 -49.46 7.40 -27.29
N ILE A 14 -48.69 6.46 -26.73
CA ILE A 14 -48.25 6.50 -25.32
C ILE A 14 -46.72 6.36 -25.31
N ARG A 15 -46.02 7.13 -24.46
CA ARG A 15 -44.59 6.95 -24.19
C ARG A 15 -44.41 6.02 -22.99
N THR A 16 -43.54 5.05 -23.10
CA THR A 16 -42.88 4.41 -21.96
C THR A 16 -41.38 4.61 -22.10
N SER A 17 -40.73 5.12 -21.06
CA SER A 17 -39.29 5.26 -20.96
C SER A 17 -38.65 4.02 -20.34
N ASP A 18 -37.32 4.05 -20.26
CA ASP A 18 -36.48 3.25 -19.36
C ASP A 18 -36.41 1.73 -19.61
N PHE A 19 -35.23 1.26 -20.06
CA PHE A 19 -34.35 0.46 -19.18
C PHE A 19 -32.94 0.29 -19.80
N GLU A 20 -32.00 1.22 -19.51
CA GLU A 20 -30.57 1.00 -19.75
C GLU A 20 -29.89 0.41 -18.51
N THR A 21 -29.52 -0.88 -18.56
CA THR A 21 -28.88 -1.61 -17.45
C THR A 21 -27.39 -1.28 -17.30
N SER A 22 -27.08 -0.11 -16.76
CA SER A 22 -25.72 0.29 -16.40
C SER A 22 -25.14 -0.57 -15.27
N THR A 23 -24.29 -1.55 -15.61
CA THR A 23 -23.63 -2.48 -14.68
C THR A 23 -22.50 -1.80 -13.89
N ARG A 24 -22.87 -0.98 -12.90
CA ARG A 24 -21.91 -0.34 -11.98
C ARG A 24 -21.11 -1.38 -11.19
N LYS A 25 -19.78 -1.40 -11.38
CA LYS A 25 -18.83 -2.19 -10.60
C LYS A 25 -18.83 -1.75 -9.12
N THR A 26 -19.56 -2.47 -8.28
CA THR A 26 -19.60 -2.23 -6.83
C THR A 26 -18.25 -2.55 -6.17
N ARG A 27 -17.44 -1.53 -5.85
CA ARG A 27 -16.29 -1.70 -4.96
C ARG A 27 -16.81 -2.04 -3.55
N LEU A 28 -16.59 -3.28 -3.09
CA LEU A 28 -16.84 -3.64 -1.69
C LEU A 28 -15.92 -2.81 -0.78
N LYS A 29 -16.51 -1.92 0.03
CA LYS A 29 -15.82 -1.28 1.16
C LYS A 29 -15.95 -2.19 2.39
N CYS A 30 -14.85 -2.46 3.10
CA CYS A 30 -14.90 -3.16 4.40
C CYS A 30 -15.72 -2.29 5.39
N VAL A 31 -16.94 -2.73 5.74
CA VAL A 31 -17.84 -2.11 6.73
C VAL A 31 -18.45 -3.22 7.61
N PRO A 32 -18.44 -3.11 8.94
CA PRO A 32 -19.03 -4.13 9.82
C PRO A 32 -20.57 -4.05 9.88
N LEU A 33 -21.23 -5.20 10.05
CA LEU A 33 -22.68 -5.30 10.26
C LEU A 33 -23.06 -5.04 11.72
N ASN A 34 -24.35 -4.77 11.95
CA ASN A 34 -24.95 -4.40 13.24
C ASN A 34 -26.10 -5.37 13.60
N LEU A 35 -26.47 -5.49 14.88
CA LEU A 35 -27.57 -6.34 15.36
C LEU A 35 -28.31 -5.68 16.56
N HIS A 36 -29.60 -5.96 16.74
CA HIS A 36 -30.53 -5.33 17.70
C HIS A 36 -31.46 -6.39 18.33
N LEU A 37 -32.29 -6.17 19.37
CA LEU A 37 -32.67 -4.97 20.14
C LEU A 37 -32.07 -5.08 21.59
N CYS A 38 -32.62 -4.72 22.77
CA CYS A 38 -33.83 -4.04 23.33
C CYS A 38 -33.47 -3.70 24.84
N ALA A 39 -34.23 -3.00 25.72
CA ALA A 39 -35.47 -2.20 25.69
C ALA A 39 -35.52 -1.23 26.92
N VAL A 40 -36.39 -0.20 26.89
CA VAL A 40 -36.88 0.65 28.01
C VAL A 40 -35.84 1.55 28.75
N PHE A 41 -36.33 2.69 29.27
CA PHE A 41 -35.58 3.88 29.70
C PHE A 41 -35.25 3.94 31.21
N PRO A 42 -34.25 4.77 31.60
CA PRO A 42 -34.59 6.13 32.07
C PRO A 42 -34.09 7.27 31.14
N LEU A 43 -34.45 8.52 31.47
CA LEU A 43 -34.36 9.73 30.62
C LEU A 43 -32.95 10.31 30.40
N PHE A 44 -32.00 9.47 29.99
CA PHE A 44 -30.81 9.90 29.23
C PHE A 44 -30.59 8.95 28.06
N SER A 45 -31.07 9.32 26.87
CA SER A 45 -30.78 8.59 25.64
C SER A 45 -29.31 8.78 25.26
N VAL A 46 -28.45 7.89 25.76
CA VAL A 46 -27.07 7.78 25.31
C VAL A 46 -27.10 7.36 23.84
N VAL A 47 -26.96 8.34 22.94
CA VAL A 47 -26.97 8.13 21.49
C VAL A 47 -25.77 7.28 21.10
N ARG A 48 -26.01 6.00 20.80
CA ARG A 48 -25.01 5.04 20.33
C ARG A 48 -25.20 4.78 18.85
N PHE A 49 -24.14 4.97 18.08
CA PHE A 49 -24.03 4.58 16.68
C PHE A 49 -22.73 3.79 16.49
N ALA A 50 -22.61 3.05 15.39
CA ALA A 50 -21.37 2.34 15.08
C ALA A 50 -20.28 3.34 14.64
N ASN A 51 -19.05 3.15 15.13
CA ASN A 51 -17.90 4.02 14.87
C ASN A 51 -17.34 3.76 13.46
N SER A 52 -18.10 4.15 12.43
CA SER A 52 -17.78 3.96 11.03
C SER A 52 -16.76 4.96 10.50
N GLN A 53 -16.02 4.59 9.44
CA GLN A 53 -15.13 5.52 8.74
C GLN A 53 -15.97 6.61 8.04
N CYS A 54 -15.50 7.86 8.11
CA CYS A 54 -16.11 9.03 7.49
C CYS A 54 -15.05 9.91 6.81
N PRO A 55 -15.39 10.66 5.74
CA PRO A 55 -14.52 11.71 5.23
C PRO A 55 -14.56 12.91 6.19
N SER A 56 -13.40 13.51 6.47
CA SER A 56 -13.35 14.79 7.18
C SER A 56 -13.73 15.95 6.27
N SER A 57 -14.22 17.05 6.85
CA SER A 57 -14.58 18.27 6.11
C SER A 57 -13.40 19.25 5.94
N GLY A 58 -12.17 18.83 6.24
CA GLY A 58 -10.95 19.63 6.02
C GLY A 58 -10.38 19.44 4.61
N GLU A 59 -9.49 20.36 4.21
CA GLU A 59 -8.90 20.43 2.85
C GLU A 59 -8.27 19.10 2.40
N ASN A 60 -7.51 18.45 3.29
CA ASN A 60 -6.84 17.17 3.02
C ASN A 60 -7.77 15.93 3.06
N GLN A 61 -9.08 16.11 3.28
CA GLN A 61 -10.13 15.06 3.29
C GLN A 61 -9.75 13.74 4.00
N LEU A 62 -9.02 13.85 5.12
CA LEU A 62 -8.55 12.69 5.87
C LEU A 62 -9.73 11.81 6.30
N ASN A 63 -9.54 10.50 6.22
CA ASN A 63 -10.57 9.55 6.64
C ASN A 63 -10.58 9.49 8.17
N GLY A 64 -11.52 10.18 8.80
CA GLY A 64 -11.79 10.09 10.23
C GLY A 64 -12.67 8.89 10.60
N THR A 65 -13.01 8.82 11.88
CA THR A 65 -13.92 7.82 12.46
C THR A 65 -15.08 8.54 13.14
N CYS A 66 -16.31 8.07 12.97
CA CYS A 66 -17.48 8.70 13.56
C CYS A 66 -17.53 8.45 15.08
N PHE A 67 -17.60 9.53 15.86
CA PHE A 67 -17.70 9.53 17.33
C PHE A 67 -18.67 10.63 17.78
N THR A 68 -19.14 10.61 19.03
CA THR A 68 -19.74 11.82 19.60
C THR A 68 -18.65 12.89 19.78
N ARG A 69 -19.03 14.18 19.78
CA ARG A 69 -18.06 15.28 19.97
C ARG A 69 -17.29 15.17 21.29
N ARG A 70 -17.93 14.66 22.36
CA ARG A 70 -17.30 14.44 23.67
C ARG A 70 -16.24 13.34 23.63
N GLU A 71 -16.55 12.18 23.05
CA GLU A 71 -15.58 11.09 22.90
C GLU A 71 -14.40 11.50 22.02
N CYS A 72 -14.67 12.17 20.89
CA CYS A 72 -13.63 12.66 19.98
C CYS A 72 -12.59 13.54 20.71
N MET A 73 -13.07 14.51 21.50
CA MET A 73 -12.21 15.36 22.33
C MET A 73 -11.53 14.56 23.46
N SER A 74 -12.25 13.63 24.11
CA SER A 74 -11.71 12.81 25.21
C SER A 74 -10.59 11.85 24.78
N PHE A 75 -10.56 11.43 23.51
CA PHE A 75 -9.47 10.64 22.92
C PHE A 75 -8.38 11.53 22.27
N GLY A 76 -8.49 12.85 22.41
CA GLY A 76 -7.57 13.83 21.84
C GLY A 76 -7.53 13.77 20.30
N GLY A 77 -8.70 13.66 19.67
CA GLY A 77 -8.90 13.82 18.23
C GLY A 77 -9.63 15.12 17.88
N ILE A 78 -9.61 15.45 16.59
CA ILE A 78 -10.12 16.71 16.05
C ILE A 78 -11.50 16.49 15.40
N PRO A 79 -12.58 17.13 15.88
CA PRO A 79 -13.89 17.14 15.22
C PRO A 79 -13.81 17.84 13.87
N SER A 80 -14.10 17.13 12.76
CA SER A 80 -13.96 17.65 11.40
C SER A 80 -15.13 17.22 10.51
N GLY A 81 -16.29 17.83 10.75
CA GLY A 81 -17.54 17.58 10.01
C GLY A 81 -18.57 16.71 10.75
N PRO A 82 -19.82 16.64 10.26
CA PRO A 82 -20.87 15.78 10.81
C PRO A 82 -20.77 14.34 10.29
N CYS A 83 -21.29 13.38 11.06
CA CYS A 83 -21.48 11.99 10.65
C CYS A 83 -22.71 11.38 11.34
N ALA A 84 -23.07 10.12 11.03
CA ALA A 84 -24.24 9.43 11.59
C ALA A 84 -25.52 10.30 11.55
N ASN A 85 -25.85 10.84 10.37
CA ASN A 85 -27.01 11.72 10.13
C ASN A 85 -27.05 12.97 11.05
N GLY A 86 -25.88 13.49 11.45
CA GLY A 86 -25.74 14.66 12.31
C GLY A 86 -25.63 14.34 13.81
N LEU A 87 -25.81 13.08 14.22
CA LEU A 87 -25.69 12.65 15.61
C LEU A 87 -24.23 12.55 16.09
N GLY A 88 -23.28 12.39 15.16
CA GLY A 88 -21.85 12.30 15.43
C GLY A 88 -21.04 13.38 14.72
N THR A 89 -19.75 13.44 15.05
CA THR A 89 -18.75 14.22 14.32
C THR A 89 -17.67 13.29 13.78
N CYS A 90 -17.17 13.58 12.58
CA CYS A 90 -16.07 12.82 12.00
C CYS A 90 -14.77 13.21 12.73
N CYS A 91 -14.25 12.30 13.55
CA CYS A 91 -13.09 12.55 14.38
C CYS A 91 -11.81 12.11 13.67
N VAL A 92 -10.83 13.00 13.56
CA VAL A 92 -9.51 12.71 13.00
C VAL A 92 -8.48 12.67 14.12
N PHE A 93 -7.76 11.56 14.26
CA PHE A 93 -6.72 11.39 15.28
C PHE A 93 -5.35 11.61 14.64
N GLN A 94 -4.82 12.83 14.70
CA GLN A 94 -3.42 13.11 14.36
C GLN A 94 -2.57 13.09 15.63
N LYS A 95 -1.40 12.44 15.58
CA LYS A 95 -0.40 12.37 16.65
C LYS A 95 1.01 12.48 16.05
N SER A 96 1.98 12.94 16.83
CA SER A 96 3.38 13.06 16.41
C SER A 96 4.32 12.43 17.45
N CYS A 97 5.58 12.86 17.54
CA CYS A 97 6.64 12.22 18.31
C CYS A 97 6.31 12.02 19.81
N GLY A 98 6.82 10.93 20.39
CA GLY A 98 6.66 10.58 21.80
C GLY A 98 5.24 10.15 22.20
N SER A 99 4.29 10.09 21.25
CA SER A 99 2.90 9.79 21.56
C SER A 99 2.63 8.28 21.71
N THR A 100 1.57 7.95 22.45
CA THR A 100 0.99 6.60 22.49
C THR A 100 -0.45 6.68 21.99
N THR A 101 -0.89 5.69 21.22
CA THR A 101 -2.29 5.54 20.77
C THR A 101 -2.78 4.12 20.93
N ASN A 102 -4.00 3.96 21.44
CA ASN A 102 -4.81 2.75 21.32
C ASN A 102 -6.00 2.95 20.37
N VAL A 103 -6.08 4.10 19.68
CA VAL A 103 -7.22 4.47 18.85
C VAL A 103 -6.97 4.00 17.41
N ASN A 104 -7.91 3.22 16.88
CA ASN A 104 -7.86 2.78 15.48
C ASN A 104 -8.03 4.00 14.54
N ASN A 105 -7.38 3.97 13.38
CA ASN A 105 -7.40 5.04 12.38
C ASN A 105 -6.70 6.33 12.88
N THR A 106 -5.54 6.17 13.53
CA THR A 106 -4.63 7.26 13.92
C THR A 106 -3.66 7.59 12.78
N TYR A 107 -3.35 8.87 12.59
CA TYR A 107 -2.34 9.37 11.65
C TYR A 107 -1.11 9.80 12.43
N PHE A 108 0.03 9.18 12.16
CA PHE A 108 1.34 9.57 12.68
C PHE A 108 2.02 10.51 11.69
N VAL A 109 2.22 11.76 12.11
CA VAL A 109 2.70 12.84 11.25
C VAL A 109 4.01 13.44 11.77
N SER A 110 4.81 14.01 10.87
CA SER A 110 6.01 14.76 11.23
C SER A 110 5.72 15.95 12.15
N PRO A 111 6.69 16.43 12.96
CA PRO A 111 6.54 17.66 13.71
C PRO A 111 6.08 18.81 12.81
N ASN A 112 5.09 19.58 13.28
CA ASN A 112 4.50 20.73 12.58
C ASN A 112 3.91 20.43 11.18
N TYR A 113 3.56 19.17 10.87
CA TYR A 113 2.86 18.80 9.63
C TYR A 113 1.64 19.72 9.36
N PRO A 114 1.46 20.25 8.14
CA PRO A 114 2.10 19.86 6.88
C PRO A 114 3.42 20.60 6.54
N ILE A 115 4.01 21.35 7.48
CA ILE A 115 5.34 21.94 7.28
C ILE A 115 6.39 20.82 7.21
N THR A 116 7.47 21.04 6.46
CA THR A 116 8.61 20.13 6.37
C THR A 116 9.40 20.12 7.68
N TYR A 117 9.87 18.94 8.08
CA TYR A 117 10.66 18.75 9.28
C TYR A 117 12.15 18.73 8.91
N ARG A 118 12.97 19.52 9.61
CA ARG A 118 14.41 19.63 9.33
C ARG A 118 15.24 18.44 9.85
N GLY A 119 14.66 17.54 10.62
CA GLY A 119 15.35 16.37 11.20
C GLY A 119 16.06 16.69 12.52
N GLY A 120 16.86 15.73 12.99
CA GLY A 120 17.74 15.87 14.16
C GLY A 120 17.37 15.03 15.38
N GLU A 121 16.16 14.46 15.39
CA GLU A 121 15.68 13.63 16.50
C GLU A 121 15.07 12.31 16.03
N ARG A 122 14.91 11.39 16.98
CA ARG A 122 14.11 10.17 16.83
C ARG A 122 12.64 10.48 17.14
N CYS A 123 11.78 10.41 16.13
CA CYS A 123 10.34 10.61 16.30
C CYS A 123 9.61 9.27 16.40
N THR A 124 9.08 8.94 17.58
CA THR A 124 8.35 7.68 17.83
C THR A 124 6.85 7.84 17.98
N ILE A 125 6.10 6.77 17.68
CA ILE A 125 4.74 6.54 18.18
C ILE A 125 4.59 5.08 18.65
N THR A 126 3.99 4.91 19.82
CA THR A 126 3.67 3.59 20.39
C THR A 126 2.20 3.24 20.13
N VAL A 127 1.96 2.12 19.46
CA VAL A 127 0.63 1.64 19.09
C VAL A 127 0.24 0.45 19.96
N GLN A 128 -0.77 0.64 20.80
CA GLN A 128 -1.39 -0.42 21.61
C GLN A 128 -2.61 -1.00 20.89
N ARG A 129 -2.88 -2.29 21.05
CA ARG A 129 -4.13 -2.91 20.55
C ARG A 129 -5.35 -2.23 21.19
N CYS A 130 -6.33 -1.81 20.40
CA CYS A 130 -7.55 -1.16 20.92
C CYS A 130 -8.45 -2.10 21.73
N ASN A 131 -8.32 -3.41 21.49
CA ASN A 131 -8.82 -4.51 22.33
C ASN A 131 -8.13 -5.82 21.90
N SER A 132 -8.37 -6.91 22.64
CA SER A 132 -7.75 -8.22 22.40
C SER A 132 -8.06 -8.87 21.03
N LYS A 133 -9.12 -8.43 20.33
CA LYS A 133 -9.49 -8.96 19.00
C LYS A 133 -8.71 -8.34 17.84
N ILE A 134 -7.86 -7.34 18.06
CA ILE A 134 -6.92 -6.84 17.05
C ILE A 134 -5.74 -7.80 16.95
N CYS A 135 -5.35 -8.23 15.74
CA CYS A 135 -4.15 -9.05 15.53
C CYS A 135 -3.01 -8.33 14.78
N GLN A 136 -3.34 -7.34 13.96
CA GLN A 136 -2.42 -6.83 12.94
C GLN A 136 -2.59 -5.33 12.74
N LEU A 137 -1.52 -4.62 12.41
CA LEU A 137 -1.54 -3.27 11.87
C LEU A 137 -1.39 -3.29 10.35
N ARG A 138 -2.05 -2.34 9.69
CA ARG A 138 -1.67 -1.85 8.36
C ARG A 138 -1.22 -0.40 8.53
N LEU A 139 -0.05 -0.08 8.00
CA LEU A 139 0.49 1.27 7.94
C LEU A 139 0.41 1.71 6.48
N ASP A 140 -0.44 2.69 6.15
CA ASP A 140 -0.45 3.33 4.83
C ASP A 140 0.46 4.56 4.86
N PHE A 141 1.47 4.61 3.99
CA PHE A 141 2.37 5.75 3.84
C PHE A 141 1.72 6.78 2.90
N LEU A 142 0.78 7.58 3.41
CA LEU A 142 0.08 8.59 2.60
C LEU A 142 1.01 9.69 2.12
N GLU A 143 2.05 9.95 2.91
CA GLU A 143 3.22 10.73 2.56
C GLU A 143 4.41 10.12 3.34
N ALA A 144 5.54 9.90 2.68
CA ALA A 144 6.77 9.43 3.31
C ALA A 144 7.96 9.78 2.41
N THR A 145 8.52 10.96 2.63
CA THR A 145 9.76 11.44 1.98
C THR A 145 10.79 11.70 3.06
N LEU A 146 11.80 10.83 3.08
CA LEU A 146 12.97 10.85 3.97
C LEU A 146 14.24 10.98 3.12
N ALA A 147 15.39 11.21 3.77
CA ALA A 147 16.68 11.21 3.08
C ALA A 147 16.88 9.90 2.29
N GLN A 148 17.47 10.03 1.10
CA GLN A 148 17.86 8.88 0.28
C GLN A 148 18.96 8.05 0.98
N PRO A 149 19.03 6.72 0.69
CA PRO A 149 20.15 5.89 1.15
C PRO A 149 21.49 6.44 0.63
N ASN A 150 22.58 5.94 1.20
CA ASN A 150 23.91 6.21 0.66
C ASN A 150 24.13 5.46 -0.69
N ALA A 151 25.33 5.55 -1.26
CA ALA A 151 25.62 4.93 -2.55
C ALA A 151 25.32 3.42 -2.57
N THR A 152 25.58 2.72 -1.45
CA THR A 152 25.38 1.28 -1.27
C THR A 152 24.08 0.96 -0.54
N GLY A 153 23.00 1.68 -0.85
CA GLY A 153 21.62 1.35 -0.43
C GLY A 153 21.32 1.43 1.08
N TRP A 154 22.24 1.85 1.94
CA TRP A 154 22.02 1.91 3.39
C TRP A 154 21.28 3.17 3.84
N CYS A 155 20.25 2.97 4.66
CA CYS A 155 19.54 4.01 5.41
C CYS A 155 20.32 4.39 6.68
N ASP A 156 21.25 5.35 6.53
CA ASP A 156 22.20 5.83 7.55
C ASP A 156 21.84 7.22 8.13
N PHE A 157 21.34 8.17 7.33
CA PHE A 157 20.88 9.48 7.80
C PHE A 157 19.45 9.46 8.35
N ASP A 158 18.49 8.94 7.58
CA ASP A 158 17.10 8.79 7.98
C ASP A 158 16.67 7.33 7.87
N VAL A 159 15.82 6.86 8.78
CA VAL A 159 15.23 5.52 8.69
C VAL A 159 13.87 5.42 9.40
N LEU A 160 12.88 4.89 8.69
CA LEU A 160 11.64 4.35 9.24
C LEU A 160 11.89 2.92 9.74
N LEU A 161 11.57 2.70 11.01
CA LEU A 161 11.68 1.42 11.71
C LEU A 161 10.32 1.04 12.34
N VAL A 162 10.03 -0.26 12.40
CA VAL A 162 8.89 -0.80 13.17
C VAL A 162 9.36 -1.96 14.03
N SER A 163 8.94 -1.99 15.29
CA SER A 163 9.41 -2.92 16.32
C SER A 163 8.29 -3.34 17.28
N GLY A 164 8.48 -4.41 18.05
CA GLY A 164 7.46 -4.97 18.97
C GLY A 164 6.40 -5.86 18.30
N GLY A 165 6.34 -5.87 16.97
CA GLY A 165 5.57 -6.84 16.20
C GLY A 165 6.23 -8.22 16.13
N SER A 166 5.48 -9.21 15.62
CA SER A 166 6.00 -10.54 15.25
C SER A 166 6.36 -10.66 13.77
N SER A 167 6.08 -9.63 12.96
CA SER A 167 6.53 -9.50 11.57
C SER A 167 7.74 -8.57 11.52
N THR A 168 8.83 -8.99 10.86
CA THR A 168 9.98 -8.12 10.61
C THR A 168 9.65 -7.15 9.49
N VAL A 169 9.76 -5.84 9.77
CA VAL A 169 9.76 -4.79 8.75
C VAL A 169 11.21 -4.40 8.47
N PRO A 170 11.67 -4.35 7.21
CA PRO A 170 13.04 -3.93 6.88
C PRO A 170 13.24 -2.43 7.18
N ARG A 171 14.50 -1.98 7.13
CA ARG A 171 14.85 -0.55 7.19
C ARG A 171 14.35 0.15 5.92
N ILE A 172 13.58 1.23 6.07
CA ILE A 172 12.99 1.98 4.95
C ILE A 172 13.43 3.44 5.02
N CYS A 173 13.93 4.00 3.92
CA CYS A 173 14.27 5.42 3.76
C CYS A 173 13.96 5.88 2.33
N GLY A 174 14.26 7.15 2.00
CA GLY A 174 13.87 7.75 0.73
C GLY A 174 12.36 7.92 0.56
N ASP A 175 11.87 7.76 -0.67
CA ASP A 175 10.49 8.07 -1.08
C ASP A 175 9.59 6.83 -1.09
N ASN A 176 8.61 6.79 -0.18
CA ASN A 176 7.74 5.63 0.04
C ASN A 176 6.24 6.01 0.04
N THR A 177 5.93 7.22 -0.40
CA THR A 177 4.56 7.74 -0.57
C THR A 177 3.70 6.82 -1.45
N ASN A 178 2.46 6.58 -1.02
CA ASN A 178 1.50 5.61 -1.56
C ASN A 178 1.85 4.11 -1.42
N GLN A 179 2.87 3.74 -0.63
CA GLN A 179 3.12 2.34 -0.24
C GLN A 179 2.43 1.97 1.09
N HIS A 180 2.44 0.69 1.45
CA HIS A 180 1.92 0.19 2.74
C HIS A 180 2.79 -0.93 3.32
N VAL A 181 2.72 -1.14 4.64
CA VAL A 181 3.21 -2.37 5.29
C VAL A 181 2.17 -2.97 6.24
N TYR A 182 2.23 -4.28 6.41
CA TYR A 182 1.44 -5.06 7.35
C TYR A 182 2.34 -5.62 8.47
N VAL A 183 1.89 -5.52 9.71
CA VAL A 183 2.68 -5.88 10.91
C VAL A 183 1.80 -6.59 11.94
N ASP A 184 2.06 -7.87 12.20
CA ASP A 184 1.36 -8.65 13.22
C ASP A 184 1.83 -8.26 14.63
N PHE A 185 0.91 -8.17 15.60
CA PHE A 185 1.23 -7.89 17.01
C PHE A 185 1.73 -9.15 17.73
N ASN A 186 2.91 -9.08 18.36
CA ASN A 186 3.42 -10.17 19.20
C ASN A 186 2.72 -10.18 20.58
N GLY A 187 1.57 -10.84 20.69
CA GLY A 187 0.77 -10.84 21.91
C GLY A 187 0.36 -9.42 22.34
N ALA A 188 0.30 -9.15 23.64
CA ALA A 188 -0.06 -7.83 24.17
C ALA A 188 1.02 -6.74 23.95
N THR A 189 2.19 -7.09 23.40
CA THR A 189 3.30 -6.17 23.13
C THR A 189 2.84 -5.02 22.22
N PRO A 190 3.03 -3.75 22.61
CA PRO A 190 2.78 -2.61 21.72
C PRO A 190 3.75 -2.62 20.52
N ILE A 191 3.27 -2.17 19.36
CA ILE A 191 4.14 -1.95 18.20
C ILE A 191 4.64 -0.50 18.26
N MET A 192 5.95 -0.30 18.26
CA MET A 192 6.56 1.02 18.18
C MET A 192 7.03 1.29 16.74
N ILE A 193 6.56 2.41 16.18
CA ILE A 193 7.00 2.95 14.89
C ILE A 193 7.96 4.10 15.22
N SER A 194 9.12 4.15 14.55
CA SER A 194 10.14 5.19 14.73
C SER A 194 10.54 5.75 13.37
N VAL A 195 10.62 7.07 13.27
CA VAL A 195 11.31 7.78 12.18
C VAL A 195 12.52 8.46 12.82
N ASP A 196 13.68 7.84 12.62
CA ASP A 196 14.97 8.35 13.07
C ASP A 196 15.52 9.29 11.98
N THR A 197 16.07 10.45 12.35
CA THR A 197 16.52 11.47 11.37
C THR A 197 17.80 12.16 11.80
N ASN A 198 18.69 12.49 10.86
CA ASN A 198 19.93 13.24 11.13
C ASN A 198 19.83 14.71 10.68
N ALA A 199 20.13 15.65 11.59
CA ALA A 199 20.21 17.09 11.33
C ALA A 199 21.38 17.48 10.41
N ASP A 200 22.47 16.72 10.38
CA ASP A 200 23.66 16.99 9.55
C ASP A 200 23.32 17.01 8.05
N TYR A 201 22.25 16.30 7.65
CA TYR A 201 21.72 16.32 6.29
C TYR A 201 20.50 17.24 6.20
N ALA A 202 20.71 18.43 5.62
CA ALA A 202 19.67 19.43 5.41
C ALA A 202 18.67 18.97 4.33
N PHE A 203 17.55 18.39 4.76
CA PHE A 203 16.52 17.82 3.87
C PHE A 203 15.11 18.20 4.34
N ASP A 204 14.19 18.32 3.40
CA ASP A 204 12.79 18.73 3.62
C ASP A 204 11.90 17.51 3.89
N ARG A 205 12.12 16.87 5.04
CA ARG A 205 11.45 15.61 5.44
C ARG A 205 9.96 15.82 5.63
N ARG A 206 9.12 14.86 5.23
CA ARG A 206 7.71 14.83 5.63
C ARG A 206 7.16 13.41 5.64
N TRP A 207 6.31 13.11 6.62
CA TRP A 207 5.56 11.87 6.65
C TRP A 207 4.16 12.05 7.24
N ASN A 208 3.25 11.21 6.75
CA ASN A 208 1.87 11.08 7.17
C ASN A 208 1.49 9.60 7.04
N ILE A 209 1.71 8.84 8.11
CA ILE A 209 1.53 7.39 8.17
C ILE A 209 0.21 7.08 8.85
N ARG A 210 -0.75 6.54 8.10
CA ARG A 210 -2.07 6.15 8.62
C ARG A 210 -1.99 4.74 9.22
N ILE A 211 -2.26 4.65 10.51
CA ILE A 211 -2.21 3.44 11.33
C ILE A 211 -3.62 2.86 11.44
N GLN A 212 -3.85 1.72 10.77
CA GLN A 212 -5.09 0.96 10.85
C GLN A 212 -4.89 -0.30 11.69
N GLN A 213 -5.71 -0.48 12.72
CA GLN A 213 -5.77 -1.72 13.51
C GLN A 213 -6.79 -2.69 12.88
N ILE A 214 -6.36 -3.92 12.64
CA ILE A 214 -7.12 -4.95 11.92
C ILE A 214 -7.51 -6.10 12.87
N PRO A 215 -8.81 -6.39 12.99
CA PRO A 215 -9.31 -7.55 13.75
C PRO A 215 -8.78 -8.90 13.23
N CYS A 216 -8.58 -9.85 14.12
CA CYS A 216 -8.04 -11.19 13.84
C CYS A 216 -8.87 -11.99 12.82
N ASP A 217 -10.18 -11.77 12.82
CA ASP A 217 -11.24 -12.33 11.98
C ASP A 217 -11.51 -11.53 10.68
N SER A 218 -10.79 -10.43 10.45
CA SER A 218 -11.08 -9.52 9.35
C SER A 218 -10.62 -10.06 7.99
N VAL A 219 -11.54 -10.11 7.02
CA VAL A 219 -11.22 -10.31 5.59
C VAL A 219 -10.31 -9.22 4.98
N CYS A 220 -10.08 -8.13 5.72
CA CYS A 220 -9.16 -7.05 5.35
C CYS A 220 -7.70 -7.30 5.82
N ARG A 221 -7.44 -8.34 6.65
CA ARG A 221 -6.13 -8.82 7.18
C ARG A 221 -5.26 -9.49 6.11
N ALA A 222 -3.95 -9.31 6.19
CA ALA A 222 -2.93 -10.01 5.40
C ALA A 222 -2.55 -11.37 6.01
N PRO A 223 -2.21 -12.39 5.20
CA PRO A 223 -1.60 -13.62 5.71
C PRO A 223 -0.27 -13.34 6.44
N ASN A 224 0.06 -14.16 7.44
CA ASN A 224 1.33 -14.05 8.16
C ASN A 224 2.50 -14.18 7.17
N GLY A 225 3.53 -13.31 7.30
CA GLY A 225 4.70 -13.28 6.41
C GLY A 225 4.55 -12.37 5.17
N CYS A 226 3.33 -11.90 4.87
CA CYS A 226 3.09 -10.91 3.81
C CYS A 226 3.32 -9.48 4.33
N LEU A 227 4.45 -8.87 3.99
CA LEU A 227 4.74 -7.48 4.38
C LEU A 227 3.88 -6.48 3.58
N GLN A 228 3.75 -6.71 2.27
CA GLN A 228 2.78 -6.02 1.42
C GLN A 228 1.64 -6.99 1.07
N TYR A 229 0.39 -6.51 1.06
CA TYR A 229 -0.78 -7.33 0.69
C TYR A 229 -1.80 -6.56 -0.16
N HIS A 230 -2.03 -7.06 -1.36
CA HIS A 230 -2.88 -6.45 -2.38
C HIS A 230 -4.15 -7.29 -2.56
N LYS A 231 -5.30 -6.65 -2.74
CA LYS A 231 -6.64 -7.28 -2.69
C LYS A 231 -7.47 -7.10 -3.97
N THR A 232 -6.84 -6.62 -5.04
CA THR A 232 -7.46 -6.37 -6.35
C THR A 232 -7.10 -7.48 -7.35
N VAL A 233 -7.88 -7.62 -8.44
CA VAL A 233 -7.56 -8.54 -9.54
C VAL A 233 -6.35 -8.10 -10.37
N SER A 234 -6.05 -6.81 -10.37
CA SER A 234 -4.83 -6.24 -10.94
C SER A 234 -4.38 -5.01 -10.16
N GLY A 235 -3.14 -4.59 -10.34
CA GLY A 235 -2.57 -3.43 -9.66
C GLY A 235 -1.08 -3.30 -9.96
N VAL A 236 -0.41 -2.45 -9.19
CA VAL A 236 1.05 -2.26 -9.22
C VAL A 236 1.61 -2.56 -7.84
N VAL A 237 2.79 -3.18 -7.82
CA VAL A 237 3.66 -3.35 -6.64
C VAL A 237 4.97 -2.62 -6.89
N MET A 238 5.62 -2.14 -5.84
CA MET A 238 6.89 -1.42 -5.93
C MET A 238 7.82 -1.86 -4.82
N SER A 239 9.13 -1.82 -5.09
CA SER A 239 10.10 -1.79 -4.01
C SER A 239 9.96 -0.49 -3.21
N PHE A 240 10.29 -0.57 -1.92
CA PHE A 240 10.51 0.62 -1.11
C PHE A 240 11.61 1.50 -1.77
N ASN A 241 11.48 2.83 -1.66
CA ASN A 241 12.28 3.85 -2.36
C ASN A 241 12.32 3.83 -3.91
N PHE A 242 11.45 3.05 -4.59
CA PHE A 242 11.37 3.12 -6.06
C PHE A 242 11.14 4.56 -6.55
N GLY A 243 11.93 4.99 -7.55
CA GLY A 243 11.82 6.31 -8.15
C GLY A 243 12.35 6.32 -9.58
N THR A 244 11.87 7.26 -10.40
CA THR A 244 12.23 7.33 -11.83
C THR A 244 13.59 7.99 -12.11
N THR A 245 14.08 8.81 -11.17
CA THR A 245 15.42 9.43 -11.20
C THR A 245 16.47 8.55 -10.51
N GLU A 246 17.74 8.91 -10.63
CA GLU A 246 18.83 8.37 -9.80
C GLU A 246 18.66 8.69 -8.30
N ASN A 247 19.53 8.11 -7.48
CA ASN A 247 19.74 8.54 -6.10
C ASN A 247 20.46 9.90 -6.06
N VAL A 248 19.73 10.96 -5.73
CA VAL A 248 20.25 12.35 -5.68
C VAL A 248 21.35 12.59 -4.64
N ARG A 249 21.57 11.66 -3.70
CA ARG A 249 22.64 11.73 -2.69
C ARG A 249 23.96 11.11 -3.16
N ALA A 250 23.90 10.22 -4.14
CA ALA A 250 25.07 9.64 -4.80
C ALA A 250 24.77 9.46 -6.30
N PRO A 251 24.69 10.57 -7.09
CA PRO A 251 24.43 10.49 -8.52
C PRO A 251 25.49 9.63 -9.24
N GLN A 252 25.10 9.00 -10.34
CA GLN A 252 25.89 8.13 -11.22
C GLN A 252 26.46 6.84 -10.59
N ILE A 253 26.70 6.78 -9.28
CA ILE A 253 27.30 5.62 -8.59
C ILE A 253 26.37 4.95 -7.56
N GLY A 254 25.28 5.62 -7.16
CA GLY A 254 24.43 5.19 -6.06
C GLY A 254 23.12 4.57 -6.50
N THR A 255 22.75 3.47 -5.85
CA THR A 255 21.44 2.85 -6.01
C THR A 255 20.33 3.61 -5.26
N ARG A 256 19.08 3.52 -5.74
CA ARG A 256 17.88 3.80 -4.91
C ARG A 256 17.36 2.55 -4.19
N GLN A 257 17.81 1.37 -4.58
CA GLN A 257 17.53 0.11 -3.91
C GLN A 257 17.97 0.20 -2.44
N MET A 258 17.39 -0.66 -1.59
CA MET A 258 17.80 -0.76 -0.20
C MET A 258 18.25 -2.19 0.12
N VAL A 259 19.41 -2.24 0.73
CA VAL A 259 20.11 -3.45 1.19
C VAL A 259 19.33 -4.22 2.26
N ASN A 260 19.52 -5.54 2.24
CA ASN A 260 19.03 -6.51 3.22
C ASN A 260 17.50 -6.56 3.37
N HIS A 261 16.76 -6.19 2.32
CA HIS A 261 15.32 -6.35 2.20
C HIS A 261 14.98 -7.80 1.86
N ARG A 262 14.24 -8.46 2.74
CA ARG A 262 13.75 -9.84 2.55
C ARG A 262 12.28 -9.92 2.95
N TYR A 263 11.37 -9.85 1.98
CA TYR A 263 9.93 -9.79 2.25
C TYR A 263 9.05 -10.39 1.14
N GLY A 264 7.85 -10.83 1.52
CA GLY A 264 6.80 -11.26 0.60
C GLY A 264 5.80 -10.14 0.28
N VAL A 265 5.50 -10.00 -1.01
CA VAL A 265 4.43 -9.18 -1.57
C VAL A 265 3.32 -10.10 -2.04
N CYS A 266 2.25 -10.19 -1.26
CA CYS A 266 1.18 -11.16 -1.48
C CYS A 266 -0.02 -10.54 -2.22
N VAL A 267 -0.61 -11.30 -3.15
CA VAL A 267 -1.83 -10.91 -3.85
C VAL A 267 -2.96 -11.85 -3.46
N ARG A 268 -4.06 -11.31 -2.94
CA ARG A 268 -5.25 -12.08 -2.61
C ARG A 268 -5.88 -12.64 -3.89
N MET A 269 -5.96 -13.96 -3.98
CA MET A 269 -6.73 -14.64 -5.01
C MET A 269 -8.19 -14.16 -5.04
N ALA A 270 -8.68 -13.84 -6.24
CA ALA A 270 -10.09 -13.60 -6.51
C ALA A 270 -10.81 -14.91 -6.89
N LEU A 271 -12.11 -14.99 -6.62
CA LEU A 271 -12.92 -16.15 -7.02
C LEU A 271 -13.02 -16.21 -8.55
N GLY A 272 -12.77 -17.40 -9.13
CA GLY A 272 -12.72 -17.60 -10.58
C GLY A 272 -11.38 -17.25 -11.25
N TYR A 273 -10.34 -16.93 -10.47
CA TYR A 273 -8.99 -16.65 -10.98
C TYR A 273 -8.01 -17.74 -10.52
N CYS A 274 -7.20 -18.27 -11.46
CA CYS A 274 -6.37 -19.46 -11.24
C CYS A 274 -4.86 -19.22 -11.35
N SER A 275 -4.43 -18.14 -12.01
CA SER A 275 -3.01 -17.77 -12.16
C SER A 275 -2.81 -16.26 -12.04
N ILE A 276 -1.55 -15.85 -11.93
CA ILE A 276 -1.14 -14.45 -11.87
C ILE A 276 0.00 -14.19 -12.87
N GLU A 277 -0.14 -13.10 -13.61
CA GLU A 277 0.84 -12.52 -14.49
C GLU A 277 1.53 -11.34 -13.79
N TRP A 278 2.84 -11.23 -13.97
CA TRP A 278 3.68 -10.12 -13.54
C TRP A 278 4.41 -9.55 -14.75
N SER A 279 4.44 -8.22 -14.90
CA SER A 279 5.19 -7.53 -15.95
C SER A 279 5.78 -6.23 -15.40
N GLN A 280 6.78 -5.65 -16.08
CA GLN A 280 7.10 -4.24 -15.87
C GLN A 280 5.92 -3.34 -16.26
N VAL A 281 5.82 -2.14 -15.68
CA VAL A 281 4.82 -1.12 -16.07
C VAL A 281 5.31 -0.31 -17.29
N ASP A 282 6.63 -0.10 -17.38
CA ASP A 282 7.36 0.63 -18.43
C ASP A 282 8.83 0.18 -18.38
N ASN A 283 9.62 0.47 -19.43
CA ASN A 283 11.02 0.02 -19.55
C ASN A 283 11.94 0.45 -18.39
N LEU A 284 11.62 1.53 -17.68
CA LEU A 284 12.43 2.04 -16.57
C LEU A 284 11.91 1.58 -15.19
N SER A 285 10.94 0.66 -15.18
CA SER A 285 10.31 0.12 -13.96
C SER A 285 10.93 -1.20 -13.47
N PHE A 286 12.08 -1.64 -14.00
CA PHE A 286 12.84 -2.75 -13.41
C PHE A 286 14.35 -2.58 -13.63
N SER A 287 15.06 -2.19 -12.56
CA SER A 287 16.53 -2.18 -12.49
C SER A 287 16.91 -2.56 -11.06
N VAL A 288 17.41 -3.78 -10.87
CA VAL A 288 17.64 -4.36 -9.53
C VAL A 288 19.03 -4.98 -9.33
N SER A 289 19.87 -5.03 -10.37
CA SER A 289 21.28 -5.45 -10.27
C SER A 289 22.07 -4.93 -11.47
N GLY A 290 23.40 -4.90 -11.35
CA GLY A 290 24.32 -4.40 -12.37
C GLY A 290 24.32 -2.88 -12.50
N ASP A 291 25.26 -2.33 -13.27
CA ASP A 291 25.33 -0.90 -13.53
C ASP A 291 24.29 -0.46 -14.58
N THR A 292 23.15 0.04 -14.10
CA THR A 292 22.05 0.57 -14.92
C THR A 292 22.52 1.71 -15.83
N GLY A 293 23.52 2.49 -15.41
CA GLY A 293 24.04 3.63 -16.16
C GLY A 293 25.08 3.26 -17.22
N SER A 294 25.60 2.03 -17.20
CA SER A 294 26.54 1.52 -18.21
C SER A 294 25.86 1.10 -19.52
N PHE A 295 24.55 0.85 -19.49
CA PHE A 295 23.77 0.39 -20.63
C PHE A 295 23.30 1.53 -21.54
N ASP A 296 23.12 1.23 -22.83
CA ASP A 296 22.44 2.13 -23.75
C ASP A 296 20.98 2.34 -23.29
N PRO A 297 20.50 3.59 -23.14
CA PRO A 297 19.12 3.86 -22.73
C PRO A 297 18.04 3.16 -23.56
N ASP A 298 18.30 2.86 -24.84
CA ASP A 298 17.35 2.19 -25.73
C ASP A 298 17.22 0.66 -25.46
N ILE A 299 18.18 0.04 -24.75
CA ILE A 299 18.10 -1.39 -24.38
C ILE A 299 17.61 -1.62 -22.94
N ILE A 300 17.56 -0.60 -22.09
CA ILE A 300 17.03 -0.72 -20.72
C ILE A 300 15.54 -1.11 -20.77
N GLY A 301 15.14 -2.05 -19.90
CA GLY A 301 13.80 -2.64 -19.88
C GLY A 301 13.60 -3.77 -20.88
N THR A 302 14.56 -4.08 -21.76
CA THR A 302 14.41 -5.14 -22.78
C THR A 302 14.97 -6.48 -22.31
N ASP A 303 14.52 -7.54 -22.97
CA ASP A 303 14.98 -8.93 -22.81
C ASP A 303 16.51 -9.09 -22.95
N LEU A 304 17.21 -8.12 -23.58
CA LEU A 304 18.68 -8.13 -23.75
C LEU A 304 19.46 -7.90 -22.45
N VAL A 305 18.82 -7.28 -21.44
CA VAL A 305 19.41 -6.93 -20.14
C VAL A 305 18.57 -7.48 -18.96
N ALA A 306 17.67 -8.42 -19.25
CA ALA A 306 16.88 -9.14 -18.26
C ALA A 306 17.62 -10.41 -17.83
N GLU A 307 17.89 -10.56 -16.54
CA GLU A 307 18.68 -11.67 -16.02
C GLU A 307 17.86 -12.62 -15.14
N SER A 308 18.30 -13.88 -15.04
CA SER A 308 17.59 -14.91 -14.27
C SER A 308 18.51 -15.99 -13.71
N GLY A 309 18.01 -16.70 -12.69
CA GLY A 309 18.64 -17.90 -12.14
C GLY A 309 20.05 -17.69 -11.61
N ALA A 310 21.05 -18.22 -12.31
CA ALA A 310 22.42 -18.31 -11.81
C ALA A 310 23.14 -16.95 -11.69
N SER A 311 22.79 -15.96 -12.51
CA SER A 311 23.29 -14.58 -12.36
C SER A 311 22.73 -13.89 -11.10
N CYS A 312 21.51 -14.25 -10.69
CA CYS A 312 20.78 -13.58 -9.61
C CYS A 312 21.27 -14.03 -8.22
N MET A 313 22.47 -13.55 -7.87
CA MET A 313 23.20 -13.89 -6.65
C MET A 313 23.09 -12.84 -5.54
N SER A 314 23.16 -11.54 -5.86
CA SER A 314 22.92 -10.45 -4.90
C SER A 314 21.42 -10.22 -4.72
N ASP A 315 20.83 -9.57 -5.72
CA ASP A 315 19.56 -8.86 -5.60
C ASP A 315 18.59 -9.32 -6.68
N PHE A 316 17.37 -9.69 -6.29
CA PHE A 316 16.40 -10.28 -7.19
C PHE A 316 14.98 -10.29 -6.63
N VAL A 317 14.02 -10.41 -7.54
CA VAL A 317 12.66 -10.86 -7.19
C VAL A 317 12.53 -12.36 -7.41
N ILE A 318 11.72 -13.03 -6.58
CA ILE A 318 11.36 -14.45 -6.76
C ILE A 318 9.90 -14.56 -7.17
N ILE A 319 9.64 -15.27 -8.27
CA ILE A 319 8.29 -15.69 -8.69
C ILE A 319 8.31 -17.23 -8.76
N PRO A 320 7.61 -17.94 -7.85
CA PRO A 320 7.59 -19.41 -7.84
C PRO A 320 6.90 -20.04 -9.07
N ASP A 321 7.47 -21.14 -9.57
CA ASP A 321 7.04 -21.87 -10.79
C ASP A 321 6.58 -20.97 -11.97
N PRO A 322 7.45 -20.08 -12.50
CA PRO A 322 7.04 -19.11 -13.48
C PRO A 322 7.26 -19.61 -14.91
N ARG A 323 6.37 -19.16 -15.79
CA ARG A 323 6.31 -19.51 -17.21
C ARG A 323 6.40 -18.25 -18.06
N GLU A 324 7.21 -18.31 -19.11
CA GLU A 324 7.35 -17.27 -20.13
C GLU A 324 6.70 -17.78 -21.42
N ASN A 325 5.75 -17.03 -21.98
CA ASN A 325 4.99 -17.43 -23.18
C ASN A 325 4.38 -18.85 -23.11
N GLY A 326 4.09 -19.33 -21.88
CA GLY A 326 3.56 -20.67 -21.59
C GLY A 326 4.62 -21.74 -21.27
N VAL A 327 5.90 -21.47 -21.49
CA VAL A 327 7.01 -22.42 -21.25
C VAL A 327 7.58 -22.23 -19.83
N PRO A 328 7.75 -23.30 -19.02
CA PRO A 328 8.42 -23.20 -17.73
C PRO A 328 9.88 -22.73 -17.88
N THR A 329 10.26 -21.72 -17.09
CA THR A 329 11.60 -21.11 -17.12
C THR A 329 12.70 -21.96 -16.48
N ASN A 330 12.31 -22.94 -15.64
CA ASN A 330 13.20 -23.73 -14.78
C ASN A 330 14.03 -22.88 -13.76
N THR A 331 13.60 -21.65 -13.48
CA THR A 331 14.17 -20.82 -12.42
C THR A 331 13.10 -19.96 -11.74
N ASP A 332 13.32 -19.60 -10.47
CA ASP A 332 12.41 -18.77 -9.70
C ASP A 332 12.90 -17.32 -9.53
N ARG A 333 14.16 -17.00 -9.88
CA ARG A 333 14.81 -15.69 -9.62
C ARG A 333 14.99 -14.84 -10.87
N PHE A 334 14.72 -13.54 -10.73
CA PHE A 334 14.84 -12.56 -11.82
C PHE A 334 15.49 -11.26 -11.34
N CYS A 335 16.43 -10.74 -12.13
CA CYS A 335 17.34 -9.64 -11.78
C CYS A 335 17.80 -8.85 -13.02
N GLY A 336 18.78 -7.95 -12.87
CA GLY A 336 19.30 -7.11 -13.95
C GLY A 336 18.43 -5.87 -14.23
N ASN A 337 18.40 -5.43 -15.48
CA ASN A 337 17.86 -4.12 -15.92
C ASN A 337 16.74 -4.24 -16.98
N GLY A 338 16.08 -5.39 -17.04
CA GLY A 338 14.87 -5.64 -17.82
C GLY A 338 14.03 -6.76 -17.20
N PHE A 339 12.74 -6.83 -17.54
CA PHE A 339 11.84 -7.83 -16.96
C PHE A 339 10.87 -8.44 -17.99
N ILE A 340 11.21 -9.64 -18.45
CA ILE A 340 10.34 -10.46 -19.32
C ILE A 340 9.13 -10.95 -18.51
N THR A 341 7.92 -10.69 -19.02
CA THR A 341 6.63 -11.02 -18.38
C THR A 341 6.54 -12.49 -17.94
N LYS A 342 6.18 -12.73 -16.67
CA LYS A 342 6.06 -14.06 -16.06
C LYS A 342 4.62 -14.38 -15.71
N THR A 343 4.16 -15.61 -15.96
CA THR A 343 2.89 -16.13 -15.44
C THR A 343 3.13 -17.34 -14.53
N THR A 344 2.49 -17.40 -13.37
CA THR A 344 2.50 -18.57 -12.48
C THR A 344 1.08 -18.93 -12.03
N ASP A 345 0.79 -20.22 -11.90
CA ASP A 345 -0.43 -20.72 -11.25
C ASP A 345 -0.17 -21.33 -9.87
N LEU A 346 1.05 -21.18 -9.32
CA LEU A 346 1.35 -21.60 -7.95
C LEU A 346 0.62 -20.69 -6.94
N LYS A 347 0.19 -21.27 -5.82
CA LYS A 347 -0.73 -20.65 -4.87
C LYS A 347 -0.18 -20.79 -3.43
N PRO A 348 -0.26 -19.75 -2.58
CA PRO A 348 -0.82 -18.41 -2.85
C PRO A 348 0.05 -17.58 -3.81
N PHE A 349 -0.56 -16.57 -4.43
CA PHE A 349 0.17 -15.63 -5.30
C PHE A 349 1.08 -14.72 -4.45
N VAL A 350 2.39 -14.91 -4.58
CA VAL A 350 3.42 -14.14 -3.87
C VAL A 350 4.57 -13.81 -4.83
N LEU A 351 5.00 -12.56 -4.81
CA LEU A 351 6.31 -12.11 -5.31
C LEU A 351 7.20 -11.93 -4.06
N TYR A 352 8.38 -12.52 -4.02
CA TYR A 352 9.34 -12.24 -2.95
C TYR A 352 10.38 -11.25 -3.43
N VAL A 353 10.90 -10.45 -2.52
CA VAL A 353 12.01 -9.52 -2.74
C VAL A 353 13.18 -9.96 -1.89
N VAL A 354 14.36 -10.05 -2.51
CA VAL A 354 15.63 -10.34 -1.84
C VAL A 354 16.64 -9.30 -2.29
N THR A 355 17.23 -8.60 -1.33
CA THR A 355 18.47 -7.83 -1.52
C THR A 355 19.53 -8.25 -0.50
N ASN A 356 20.82 -8.05 -0.81
CA ASN A 356 21.95 -8.33 0.06
C ASN A 356 22.60 -7.03 0.57
N GLY A 357 23.92 -6.88 0.53
CA GLY A 357 24.61 -5.61 0.77
C GLY A 357 25.98 -5.57 0.09
N ASP A 358 26.11 -6.27 -1.04
CA ASP A 358 27.32 -6.42 -1.86
C ASP A 358 27.17 -5.60 -3.15
N GLU A 359 27.01 -4.29 -2.96
CA GLU A 359 26.66 -3.32 -4.01
C GLU A 359 27.88 -2.96 -4.90
N MET A 360 28.89 -3.83 -5.01
CA MET A 360 30.17 -3.51 -5.69
C MET A 360 30.01 -3.36 -7.21
N LEU A 361 28.98 -3.99 -7.79
CA LEU A 361 28.66 -3.95 -9.22
C LEU A 361 27.24 -3.41 -9.49
N ASP A 362 26.51 -3.03 -8.45
CA ASP A 362 25.10 -2.62 -8.50
C ASP A 362 25.04 -1.08 -8.43
N ALA A 363 24.79 -0.43 -9.58
CA ALA A 363 24.87 1.03 -9.73
C ALA A 363 23.65 1.61 -10.46
N GLN A 364 23.22 2.79 -10.02
CA GLN A 364 22.06 3.54 -10.50
C GLN A 364 20.71 2.78 -10.48
N ASN A 365 20.66 1.56 -9.91
CA ASN A 365 19.45 0.73 -9.87
C ASN A 365 18.31 1.46 -9.15
N LYS A 366 17.10 1.38 -9.72
CA LYS A 366 15.93 2.11 -9.21
C LYS A 366 15.00 1.24 -8.39
N GLY A 367 15.30 -0.05 -8.27
CA GLY A 367 14.39 -1.07 -7.78
C GLY A 367 13.37 -1.48 -8.85
N PHE A 368 12.20 -1.94 -8.41
CA PHE A 368 11.16 -2.41 -9.31
C PHE A 368 9.81 -1.74 -9.08
N ARG A 369 9.03 -1.72 -10.15
CA ARG A 369 7.63 -1.30 -10.21
C ARG A 369 6.88 -2.22 -11.19
N LEU A 370 6.45 -3.36 -10.69
CA LEU A 370 5.79 -4.39 -11.50
C LEU A 370 4.27 -4.23 -11.47
N MET A 371 3.64 -4.36 -12.63
CA MET A 371 2.21 -4.62 -12.72
C MET A 371 1.93 -6.08 -12.37
N PHE A 372 0.80 -6.34 -11.73
CA PHE A 372 0.26 -7.68 -11.59
C PHE A 372 -1.15 -7.76 -12.17
N ARG A 373 -1.50 -8.92 -12.74
CA ARG A 373 -2.83 -9.23 -13.28
C ARG A 373 -3.17 -10.69 -13.01
N GLN A 374 -4.18 -10.93 -12.19
CA GLN A 374 -4.76 -12.27 -12.04
C GLN A 374 -5.48 -12.65 -13.34
N LEU A 375 -5.30 -13.89 -13.79
CA LEU A 375 -5.96 -14.45 -14.97
C LEU A 375 -7.13 -15.36 -14.55
N PRO A 376 -8.29 -15.29 -15.22
CA PRO A 376 -9.39 -16.22 -14.98
C PRO A 376 -8.96 -17.68 -15.15
N CYS A 377 -9.64 -18.59 -14.46
CA CYS A 377 -9.49 -20.01 -14.73
C CYS A 377 -9.91 -20.35 -16.17
N THR A 378 -9.08 -21.12 -16.86
CA THR A 378 -9.47 -21.80 -18.10
C THR A 378 -10.59 -22.79 -17.80
N VAL A 379 -11.58 -22.87 -18.70
CA VAL A 379 -12.76 -23.75 -18.61
C VAL A 379 -12.53 -25.01 -19.41
#